data_AF-A0A7J3B7N7-F1
#
_entry.id   AF-A0A7J3B7N7-F1
#
_cell.length_a   1.000
_cell.length_b   1.000
_cell.length_c   1.000
_cell.angle_alpha   90.00
_cell.angle_beta   90.00
_cell.angle_gamma   90.00
#
_symmetry.space_group_name_H-M   'P 1'
#
loop_
_entity.id
_entity.type
_entity.pdbx_description
1 polymer ?
#
loop_
_entity_poly.entity_id
_entity_poly.type
_entity_poly.pdbx_seq_one_letter_code
_entity_poly.pdbx_strand_id
1 'polypeptide(L)'
;MNNIYYSYIREKIRGINTIAENAISLGISLHDIKMFTALYGPLKLFTFRYSFINFSIAERDFFQAVGGINRDKIKRIYMFLEIGDEVDSTDLITFTRKIRNRLSGVDFRQGFIHTNQGFGIIVLVFSSP
;
A
#
# COMPACT_ATOMS: atom_id res chain seq x y z
N MET A 1 10.49 -10.28 -22.37
CA MET A 1 9.30 -10.66 -21.58
C MET A 1 9.63 -11.13 -20.16
N ASN A 2 10.58 -12.05 -19.95
CA ASN A 2 10.93 -12.54 -18.59
C ASN A 2 11.27 -11.43 -17.57
N ASN A 3 12.00 -10.39 -17.97
CA ASN A 3 12.53 -9.39 -17.03
C ASN A 3 11.44 -8.56 -16.33
N ILE A 4 10.31 -8.30 -16.98
CA ILE A 4 9.18 -7.53 -16.39
C ILE A 4 8.46 -8.38 -15.35
N TYR A 5 8.24 -9.67 -15.64
CA TYR A 5 7.57 -10.58 -14.71
C TYR A 5 8.42 -10.87 -13.46
N TYR A 6 9.74 -11.06 -13.65
CA TYR A 6 10.68 -11.20 -12.53
C TYR A 6 10.77 -9.93 -11.68
N SER A 7 10.78 -8.75 -12.31
CA SER A 7 10.73 -7.47 -11.60
C SER A 7 9.46 -7.37 -10.75
N TYR A 8 8.30 -7.68 -11.33
CA TYR A 8 7.02 -7.66 -10.61
C TYR A 8 6.99 -8.61 -9.41
N ILE A 9 7.48 -9.84 -9.57
CA ILE A 9 7.56 -10.81 -8.46
C ILE A 9 8.52 -10.32 -7.38
N ARG A 10 9.70 -9.80 -7.76
CA ARG A 10 10.70 -9.29 -6.81
C ARG A 10 10.14 -8.13 -6.00
N GLU A 11 9.43 -7.21 -6.65
CA GLU A 11 8.74 -6.10 -6.00
C GLU A 11 7.67 -6.59 -5.02
N LYS A 12 6.86 -7.58 -5.43
CA LYS A 12 5.85 -8.18 -4.55
C LYS A 12 6.48 -8.86 -3.33
N ILE A 13 7.57 -9.62 -3.50
CA ILE A 13 8.29 -10.27 -2.39
C ILE A 13 8.85 -9.22 -1.43
N ARG A 14 9.49 -8.15 -1.94
CA ARG A 14 10.00 -7.07 -1.11
C ARG A 14 8.88 -6.39 -0.32
N GLY A 15 7.77 -6.05 -0.96
CA GLY A 15 6.62 -5.45 -0.28
C GLY A 15 6.02 -6.35 0.82
N ILE A 16 5.95 -7.67 0.58
CA ILE A 16 5.51 -8.64 1.59
C ILE A 16 6.48 -8.68 2.78
N ASN A 17 7.79 -8.72 2.53
CA ASN A 17 8.79 -8.72 3.60
C ASN A 17 8.70 -7.47 4.47
N THR A 18 8.60 -6.29 3.85
CA THR A 18 8.49 -5.03 4.61
C THR A 18 7.20 -4.98 5.45
N ILE A 19 6.09 -5.50 4.92
CA ILE A 19 4.86 -5.65 5.70
C ILE A 19 5.04 -6.62 6.86
N ALA A 20 5.68 -7.76 6.64
CA ALA A 20 5.89 -8.77 7.66
C ALA A 20 6.78 -8.27 8.81
N GLU A 21 7.87 -7.56 8.49
CA GLU A 21 8.78 -6.95 9.47
C GLU A 21 8.08 -5.91 10.36
N ASN A 22 7.00 -5.31 9.88
CA ASN A 22 6.29 -4.24 10.56
C ASN A 22 4.84 -4.58 10.91
N ALA A 23 4.47 -5.87 10.84
CA ALA A 23 3.08 -6.31 10.93
C ALA A 23 2.41 -5.88 12.25
N ILE A 24 3.15 -5.88 13.36
CA ILE A 24 2.67 -5.47 14.68
C ILE A 24 2.25 -3.99 14.68
N SER A 25 3.13 -3.10 14.21
CA SER A 25 2.88 -1.65 14.14
C SER A 25 1.72 -1.29 13.20
N LEU A 26 1.44 -2.15 12.22
CA LEU A 26 0.40 -1.97 11.21
C LEU A 26 -0.92 -2.66 11.56
N GLY A 27 -0.98 -3.42 12.67
CA GLY A 27 -2.13 -4.25 13.02
C GLY A 27 -2.45 -5.32 11.97
N ILE A 28 -1.44 -5.82 11.26
CA ILE A 28 -1.58 -6.82 10.20
C ILE A 28 -1.48 -8.22 10.81
N SER A 29 -2.49 -9.05 10.56
CA SER A 29 -2.53 -10.39 11.11
C SER A 29 -1.65 -11.37 10.34
N LEU A 30 -1.24 -12.47 10.97
CA LEU A 30 -0.56 -13.57 10.27
C LEU A 30 -1.43 -14.17 9.15
N HIS A 31 -2.76 -14.12 9.29
CA HIS A 31 -3.69 -14.54 8.24
C HIS A 31 -3.53 -13.65 7.00
N ASP A 32 -3.43 -12.33 7.18
CA ASP A 32 -3.23 -11.38 6.08
C ASP A 32 -1.90 -11.64 5.34
N ILE A 33 -0.83 -11.90 6.08
CA ILE A 33 0.49 -12.21 5.51
C ILE A 33 0.43 -13.46 4.62
N LYS A 34 -0.22 -14.53 5.09
CA LYS A 34 -0.41 -15.76 4.31
C LYS A 34 -1.17 -15.47 3.02
N MET A 35 -2.21 -14.64 3.08
CA MET A 35 -3.05 -14.32 1.93
C MET A 35 -2.34 -13.45 0.88
N PHE A 36 -1.28 -12.69 1.21
CA PHE A 36 -0.47 -12.00 0.20
C PHE A 36 0.36 -12.91 -0.69
N THR A 37 0.77 -14.05 -0.15
CA THR A 37 1.54 -15.07 -0.88
C THR A 37 0.67 -15.79 -1.91
N ALA A 38 -0.66 -15.73 -1.77
CA ALA A 38 -1.57 -16.21 -2.79
C ALA A 38 -1.46 -15.34 -4.06
N LEU A 39 -1.26 -15.99 -5.21
CA LEU A 39 -1.25 -15.34 -6.53
C LEU A 39 -2.60 -14.68 -6.85
N TYR A 40 -3.69 -15.26 -6.35
CA TYR A 40 -5.07 -14.77 -6.47
C TYR A 40 -5.77 -14.91 -5.12
N GLY A 41 -5.99 -13.81 -4.42
CA GLY A 41 -6.66 -13.79 -3.13
C GLY A 41 -7.49 -12.52 -2.94
N PRO A 42 -8.33 -12.45 -1.89
CA PRO A 42 -9.11 -11.27 -1.55
C PRO A 42 -8.25 -10.09 -1.08
N LEU A 43 -6.94 -10.29 -0.94
CA LEU A 43 -5.97 -9.25 -0.60
C LEU A 43 -5.15 -8.86 -1.82
N LYS A 44 -4.98 -7.56 -2.02
CA LYS A 44 -4.09 -7.03 -3.04
C LYS A 44 -3.04 -6.12 -2.42
N LEU A 45 -1.78 -6.33 -2.79
CA LEU A 45 -0.66 -5.50 -2.37
C LEU A 45 -0.22 -4.63 -3.55
N PHE A 46 -0.14 -3.32 -3.33
CA PHE A 46 0.51 -2.37 -4.23
C PHE A 46 1.71 -1.76 -3.53
N THR A 47 2.80 -1.61 -4.27
CA THR A 47 4.02 -0.97 -3.80
C THR A 47 4.29 0.20 -4.74
N PHE A 48 4.25 1.40 -4.18
CA PHE A 48 4.66 2.62 -4.86
C PHE A 48 5.95 3.12 -4.21
N ARG A 49 6.93 3.47 -5.03
CA ARG A 49 8.19 4.04 -4.56
C ARG A 49 8.42 5.37 -5.24
N TYR A 50 8.67 6.40 -4.43
CA TYR A 50 8.98 7.72 -4.92
C TYR A 50 10.22 8.23 -4.19
N SER A 51 11.28 8.54 -4.94
CA SER A 51 12.52 9.11 -4.39
C SER A 51 12.37 10.56 -3.93
N PHE A 52 11.30 11.22 -4.34
CA PHE A 52 10.79 12.51 -3.85
C PHE A 52 9.29 12.50 -4.14
N ILE A 53 8.47 13.09 -3.27
CA ILE A 53 7.02 13.05 -3.47
C ILE A 53 6.52 14.27 -4.27
N ASN A 54 5.86 13.98 -5.39
CA ASN A 54 4.84 14.86 -5.95
C ASN A 54 3.49 14.23 -5.62
N PHE A 55 2.80 14.76 -4.61
CA PHE A 55 1.54 14.19 -4.12
C PHE A 55 0.48 14.03 -5.20
N SER A 56 0.48 14.88 -6.24
CA SER A 56 -0.44 14.76 -7.38
C SER A 56 -0.15 13.51 -8.22
N ILE A 57 1.12 13.14 -8.39
CA ILE A 57 1.52 11.92 -9.10
C ILE A 57 1.16 10.69 -8.27
N ALA A 58 1.51 10.69 -6.98
CA ALA A 58 1.18 9.59 -6.08
C ALA A 58 -0.34 9.37 -5.99
N GLU A 59 -1.12 10.45 -5.95
CA GLU A 59 -2.58 10.40 -5.96
C GLU A 59 -3.14 9.79 -7.27
N ARG A 60 -2.63 10.23 -8.42
CA ARG A 60 -3.03 9.67 -9.73
C ARG A 60 -2.74 8.18 -9.81
N ASP A 61 -1.52 7.77 -9.51
CA ASP A 61 -1.07 6.38 -9.63
C ASP A 61 -1.85 5.48 -8.66
N PHE A 62 -2.12 5.99 -7.46
CA PHE A 62 -2.98 5.35 -6.48
C PHE A 62 -4.41 5.12 -7.00
N PHE A 63 -5.09 6.17 -7.47
CA PHE A 63 -6.47 6.04 -7.95
C PHE A 63 -6.56 5.20 -9.22
N GLN A 64 -5.53 5.21 -10.08
CA GLN A 64 -5.45 4.31 -11.23
C GLN A 64 -5.35 2.85 -10.78
N ALA A 65 -4.49 2.55 -9.81
CA ALA A 65 -4.33 1.19 -9.28
C ALA A 65 -5.60 0.68 -8.60
N VAL A 66 -6.25 1.52 -7.79
CA VAL A 66 -7.50 1.17 -7.08
C VAL A 66 -8.69 1.09 -8.02
N GLY A 67 -8.77 1.99 -9.02
CA GLY A 67 -9.86 2.01 -10.01
C GLY A 67 -9.90 0.74 -10.88
N GLY A 68 -8.76 0.09 -11.11
CA GLY A 68 -8.67 -1.16 -11.87
C GLY A 68 -9.07 -2.43 -11.09
N ILE A 69 -9.62 -2.31 -9.89
CA ILE A 69 -9.89 -3.46 -9.01
C ILE A 69 -11.36 -3.84 -9.02
N ASN A 70 -11.62 -5.12 -9.22
CA ASN A 70 -12.93 -5.70 -8.98
C ASN A 70 -13.16 -5.82 -7.47
N ARG A 71 -14.01 -4.93 -6.93
CA ARG A 71 -14.32 -4.83 -5.50
C ARG A 71 -15.11 -6.02 -4.95
N ASP A 72 -15.77 -6.81 -5.81
CA ASP A 72 -16.46 -8.04 -5.39
C ASP A 72 -15.47 -9.16 -5.04
N LYS A 73 -14.25 -9.09 -5.58
CA LYS A 73 -13.19 -10.09 -5.39
C LYS A 73 -12.14 -9.64 -4.38
N ILE A 74 -11.84 -8.34 -4.32
CA ILE A 74 -10.81 -7.79 -3.43
C ILE A 74 -11.47 -7.08 -2.26
N LYS A 75 -11.32 -7.67 -1.08
CA LYS A 75 -11.87 -7.16 0.19
C LYS A 75 -10.93 -6.16 0.88
N ARG A 76 -9.62 -6.26 0.62
CA ARG A 76 -8.65 -5.37 1.28
C ARG A 76 -7.43 -5.12 0.40
N ILE A 77 -6.99 -3.88 0.39
CA ILE A 77 -5.81 -3.41 -0.32
C ILE A 77 -4.77 -2.94 0.69
N TYR A 78 -3.54 -3.36 0.47
CA TYR A 78 -2.40 -2.85 1.20
C TYR A 78 -1.58 -2.02 0.24
N MET A 79 -1.36 -0.76 0.60
CA MET A 79 -0.52 0.15 -0.15
C MET A 79 0.74 0.45 0.65
N PHE A 80 1.86 0.05 0.09
CA PHE A 80 3.17 0.47 0.58
C PHE A 80 3.60 1.71 -0.20
N LEU A 81 3.96 2.79 0.50
CA LEU A 81 4.42 4.03 -0.10
C LEU A 81 5.82 4.31 0.43
N GLU A 82 6.86 3.94 -0.31
CA GLU A 82 8.24 4.25 0.07
C GLU A 82 8.57 5.67 -0.39
N ILE A 83 8.97 6.52 0.55
CA ILE A 83 9.33 7.92 0.28
C ILE A 83 10.65 8.28 0.92
N GLY A 84 11.36 9.22 0.28
CA GLY A 84 12.61 9.75 0.78
C GLY A 84 12.49 10.40 2.16
N ASP A 85 13.58 10.36 2.90
CA ASP A 85 13.71 10.81 4.29
C ASP A 85 13.50 12.33 4.44
N GLU A 86 13.54 13.06 3.33
CA GLU A 86 13.32 14.51 3.24
C GLU A 86 11.84 14.93 3.32
N VAL A 87 10.90 13.99 3.28
CA VAL A 87 9.45 14.28 3.30
C VAL A 87 8.92 14.31 4.75
N ASP A 88 8.28 15.43 5.12
CA ASP A 88 7.71 15.60 6.47
C ASP A 88 6.50 14.68 6.70
N SER A 89 6.40 14.13 7.91
CA SER A 89 5.25 13.36 8.41
C SER A 89 3.92 14.11 8.26
N THR A 90 3.94 15.44 8.40
CA THR A 90 2.76 16.33 8.27
C THR A 90 2.18 16.31 6.85
N ASP A 91 3.05 16.31 5.85
CA ASP A 91 2.64 16.28 4.44
C ASP A 91 1.98 14.94 4.09
N LEU A 92 2.50 13.86 4.67
CA LEU A 92 1.95 12.51 4.47
C LEU A 92 0.60 12.33 5.16
N ILE A 93 0.43 12.87 6.37
CA ILE A 93 -0.88 12.92 7.03
C ILE A 93 -1.88 13.72 6.17
N THR A 94 -1.43 14.80 5.53
CA THR A 94 -2.28 15.58 4.64
C THR A 94 -2.68 14.79 3.40
N PHE A 95 -1.74 14.06 2.79
CA PHE A 95 -1.99 13.18 1.66
C PHE A 95 -2.94 12.04 1.98
N THR A 96 -2.71 11.33 3.10
CA THR A 96 -3.58 10.23 3.53
C THR A 96 -4.99 10.70 3.79
N ARG A 97 -5.15 11.88 4.42
CA ARG A 97 -6.46 12.51 4.65
C ARG A 97 -7.17 12.84 3.34
N LYS A 98 -6.46 13.36 2.33
CA LYS A 98 -7.03 13.61 0.99
C LYS A 98 -7.53 12.32 0.34
N ILE A 99 -6.72 11.25 0.35
CA ILE A 99 -7.12 9.95 -0.18
C ILE A 99 -8.36 9.43 0.53
N ARG A 100 -8.35 9.43 1.87
CA ARG A 100 -9.47 8.96 2.70
C ARG A 100 -10.78 9.68 2.36
N ASN A 101 -10.75 11.00 2.22
CA ASN A 101 -11.94 11.80 1.90
C ASN A 101 -12.54 11.46 0.52
N ARG A 102 -11.70 11.06 -0.44
CA ARG A 102 -12.14 10.67 -1.80
C ARG A 102 -12.62 9.21 -1.89
N LEU A 103 -12.27 8.37 -0.91
CA LEU A 103 -12.70 6.97 -0.82
C LEU A 103 -13.75 6.80 0.29
N SER A 104 -14.94 7.35 0.09
CA SER A 104 -16.06 7.17 1.01
C SER A 104 -16.44 5.69 1.16
N GLY A 105 -16.74 5.25 2.39
CA GLY A 105 -17.15 3.87 2.69
C GLY A 105 -16.01 2.84 2.76
N VAL A 106 -14.75 3.29 2.82
CA VAL A 106 -13.56 2.44 3.02
C VAL A 106 -12.98 2.71 4.41
N ASP A 107 -12.72 1.67 5.19
CA ASP A 107 -11.97 1.78 6.44
C ASP A 107 -10.49 2.01 6.09
N PHE A 108 -10.02 3.23 6.37
CA PHE A 108 -8.67 3.69 6.05
C PHE A 108 -7.81 3.60 7.30
N ARG A 109 -6.80 2.71 7.28
CA ARG A 109 -5.82 2.56 8.36
C ARG A 109 -4.45 2.98 7.85
N GLN A 110 -3.81 3.92 8.51
CA GLN A 110 -2.44 4.33 8.18
C GLN A 110 -1.49 3.91 9.29
N GLY A 111 -0.29 3.51 8.88
CA GLY A 111 0.80 3.21 9.79
C GLY A 111 2.08 3.82 9.26
N PHE A 112 2.82 4.45 10.17
CA PHE A 112 4.05 5.12 9.86
C PHE A 112 5.21 4.28 10.38
N ILE A 113 6.03 3.77 9.46
CA ILE A 113 7.22 3.01 9.79
C ILE A 113 8.40 3.78 9.24
N HIS A 114 9.39 4.00 10.09
CA HIS A 114 10.69 4.49 9.68
C HIS A 114 11.56 3.27 9.35
N THR A 115 12.00 3.16 8.10
CA THR A 115 13.06 2.22 7.72
C THR A 115 14.33 3.00 7.37
N ASN A 116 15.46 2.31 7.26
CA ASN A 116 16.74 2.92 6.86
C ASN A 116 16.75 3.45 5.40
N GLN A 117 15.67 3.28 4.64
CA GLN A 117 15.56 3.63 3.21
C GLN A 117 14.26 4.39 2.87
N GLY A 118 13.55 4.90 3.87
CA GLY A 118 12.31 5.64 3.66
C GLY A 118 11.12 5.20 4.51
N PHE A 119 10.02 5.93 4.37
CA PHE A 119 8.88 5.96 5.30
C PHE A 119 7.52 5.68 4.63
N GLY A 120 6.51 5.17 5.35
CA GLY A 120 5.07 5.30 5.00
C GLY A 120 4.31 4.05 4.51
N ILE A 121 3.28 3.59 5.26
CA ILE A 121 2.35 2.54 4.82
C ILE A 121 0.90 2.99 4.98
N ILE A 122 0.10 2.72 3.95
CA ILE A 122 -1.33 3.01 3.93
C ILE A 122 -2.09 1.70 3.68
N VAL A 123 -2.89 1.28 4.64
CA VAL A 123 -3.75 0.10 4.52
C VAL A 123 -5.19 0.54 4.26
N LEU A 124 -5.77 0.02 3.20
CA LEU A 124 -7.14 0.31 2.78
C LEU A 124 -7.99 -0.94 2.93
N VAL A 125 -8.89 -0.93 3.88
CA VAL A 125 -9.84 -2.01 4.07
C VAL A 125 -11.15 -1.59 3.41
N PHE A 126 -11.49 -2.23 2.31
CA PHE A 126 -12.83 -2.06 1.73
C PHE A 126 -13.77 -2.86 2.63
N SER A 127 -14.58 -2.17 3.42
CA SER A 127 -15.73 -2.82 4.05
C SER A 127 -16.53 -3.45 2.92
N SER A 128 -16.67 -4.78 2.93
CA SER A 128 -17.83 -5.36 2.26
C SER A 128 -19.07 -4.81 2.97
N PRO A 129 -20.12 -4.40 2.25
CA PRO A 129 -21.44 -4.33 2.87
C PRO A 129 -21.82 -5.68 3.49
#